data_AF-A0A965IRU5-F1
#
_entry.id   AF-A0A965IRU5-F1
#
_cell.length_a   1.000
_cell.length_b   1.000
_cell.length_c   1.000
_cell.angle_alpha   90.00
_cell.angle_beta   90.00
_cell.angle_gamma   90.00
#
_symmetry.space_group_name_H-M   'P 1'
#
loop_
_entity.id
_entity.type
_entity.pdbx_description
1 polymer ?
#
loop_
_entity_poly.entity_id
_entity_poly.type
_entity_poly.pdbx_seq_one_letter_code
_entity_poly.pdbx_strand_id
1 'polypeptide(L)'
;MKIKPLSAKYSDSWWKQEITRATELDKRKQFIETAEESIRIYNAKKNVGILNDVERRLNVWWYCTNTLLPAFYSSTPKAEVNLRKRTGGLKYQLGAVILERNIQYSLDQYFNFDEVGYLAALQFLLTGQGVLWARYDAKFEKQVQSFSIIRDPSGNLIDGLGQPYTGSIESATEEGGIITIEQEIEVKTDEKAILDLVHYTDYFTNDARSPSEIEWQARRAYMDRQDVEVKFGADVAKKLNYTSFPESIKRDLRRNEPTSEGKAEIFEIWCEKTNKVYWLSKDADTPLLEVSEPPIKFDKFYPCSVIRQSVDPESVIPVSDYAHCKDQILEIERLTTRIHAVTQAI
;
A
#
# COMPACT_ATOMS: atom_id res chain seq x y z
N MET A 1 -5.58 31.21 -27.20
CA MET A 1 -5.52 30.11 -26.22
C MET A 1 -6.37 30.49 -25.01
N LYS A 2 -7.49 29.80 -24.77
CA LYS A 2 -8.26 30.01 -23.53
C LYS A 2 -7.48 29.30 -22.41
N ILE A 3 -6.83 30.09 -21.55
CA ILE A 3 -6.18 29.59 -20.33
C ILE A 3 -7.33 29.04 -19.47
N LYS A 4 -7.41 27.71 -19.31
CA LYS A 4 -8.34 27.10 -18.35
C LYS A 4 -8.06 27.73 -16.98
N PRO A 5 -9.08 28.15 -16.21
CA PRO A 5 -8.83 28.67 -14.87
C PRO A 5 -8.03 27.62 -14.10
N LEU A 6 -6.89 28.03 -13.53
CA LEU A 6 -6.11 27.17 -12.66
C LEU A 6 -7.06 26.70 -11.55
N SER A 7 -7.31 25.39 -11.52
CA SER A 7 -8.02 24.77 -10.41
C SER A 7 -7.30 25.15 -9.12
N ALA A 8 -8.06 25.45 -8.06
CA ALA A 8 -7.44 25.73 -6.77
C ALA A 8 -6.56 24.52 -6.39
N LYS A 9 -5.31 24.78 -5.98
CA LYS A 9 -4.35 23.72 -5.62
C LYS A 9 -5.00 22.83 -4.55
N TYR A 10 -4.90 21.51 -4.72
CA TYR A 10 -5.52 20.50 -3.85
C TYR A 10 -7.05 20.42 -3.85
N SER A 11 -7.73 21.04 -4.81
CA SER A 11 -9.17 20.80 -5.05
C SER A 11 -9.42 19.44 -5.69
N ASP A 12 -10.68 18.99 -5.67
CA ASP A 12 -11.15 17.74 -6.29
C ASP A 12 -10.71 17.60 -7.76
N SER A 13 -10.88 18.68 -8.52
CA SER A 13 -10.49 18.74 -9.93
C SER A 13 -8.97 18.70 -10.13
N TRP A 14 -8.22 19.28 -9.19
CA TRP A 14 -6.75 19.28 -9.22
C TRP A 14 -6.22 17.88 -8.96
N TRP A 15 -6.71 17.17 -7.93
CA TRP A 15 -6.29 15.81 -7.64
C TRP A 15 -6.61 14.82 -8.76
N LYS A 16 -7.80 14.94 -9.38
CA LYS A 16 -8.15 14.15 -10.55
C LYS A 16 -7.19 14.38 -11.71
N GLN A 17 -6.80 15.63 -11.97
CA GLN A 17 -5.81 15.96 -13.01
C GLN A 17 -4.42 15.43 -12.64
N GLU A 18 -4.00 15.55 -11.39
CA GLU A 18 -2.66 15.18 -10.94
C GLU A 18 -2.45 13.65 -10.97
N ILE A 19 -3.43 12.87 -10.53
CA ILE A 19 -3.39 11.40 -10.67
C ILE A 19 -3.44 10.99 -12.14
N THR A 20 -4.22 11.68 -12.97
CA THR A 20 -4.26 11.41 -14.41
C THR A 20 -2.90 11.70 -15.05
N ARG A 21 -2.27 12.82 -14.72
CA ARG A 21 -0.91 13.17 -15.16
C ARG A 21 0.12 12.12 -14.72
N ALA A 22 0.07 11.67 -13.47
CA ALA A 22 0.97 10.62 -12.98
C ALA A 22 0.72 9.25 -13.62
N THR A 23 -0.53 8.97 -14.04
CA THR A 23 -0.88 7.76 -14.78
C THR A 23 -0.40 7.81 -16.23
N GLU A 24 -0.55 8.97 -16.86
CA GLU A 24 -0.27 9.16 -18.29
C GLU A 24 1.17 9.57 -18.60
N LEU A 25 1.98 9.84 -17.57
CA LEU A 25 3.38 10.21 -17.70
C LEU A 25 4.16 9.19 -18.54
N ASP A 26 4.82 9.65 -19.59
CA ASP A 26 5.49 8.77 -20.57
C ASP A 26 6.57 7.90 -19.93
N LYS A 27 7.39 8.48 -19.02
CA LYS A 27 8.39 7.73 -18.24
C LYS A 27 7.77 6.57 -17.46
N ARG A 28 6.54 6.76 -16.93
CA ARG A 28 5.82 5.72 -16.19
C ARG A 28 5.25 4.64 -17.10
N LYS A 29 4.72 5.01 -18.26
CA LYS A 29 4.28 4.02 -19.27
C LYS A 29 5.45 3.14 -19.71
N GLN A 30 6.59 3.73 -20.01
CA GLN A 30 7.81 3.01 -20.38
C GLN A 30 8.29 2.07 -19.25
N PHE A 31 8.23 2.53 -18.00
CA PHE A 31 8.51 1.69 -16.83
C PHE A 31 7.58 0.46 -16.77
N ILE A 32 6.27 0.66 -16.92
CA ILE A 32 5.28 -0.43 -16.89
C ILE A 32 5.51 -1.40 -18.05
N GLU A 33 5.72 -0.91 -19.27
CA GLU A 33 5.99 -1.74 -20.45
C GLU A 33 7.24 -2.60 -20.27
N THR A 34 8.32 -2.01 -19.77
CA THR A 34 9.58 -2.70 -19.51
C THR A 34 9.43 -3.75 -18.40
N ALA A 35 8.72 -3.41 -17.33
CA ALA A 35 8.41 -4.33 -16.24
C ALA A 35 7.58 -5.52 -16.71
N GLU A 36 6.53 -5.28 -17.52
CA GLU A 36 5.72 -6.34 -18.09
C GLU A 36 6.53 -7.26 -19.01
N GLU A 37 7.42 -6.70 -19.83
CA GLU A 37 8.31 -7.48 -20.69
C GLU A 37 9.25 -8.37 -19.87
N SER A 38 9.92 -7.79 -18.86
CA SER A 38 10.78 -8.51 -17.91
C SER A 38 10.04 -9.69 -17.28
N ILE A 39 8.83 -9.45 -16.74
CA ILE A 39 8.00 -10.48 -16.09
C ILE A 39 7.57 -11.56 -17.09
N ARG A 40 7.23 -11.20 -18.34
CA ARG A 40 6.85 -12.18 -19.36
C ARG A 40 8.01 -13.10 -19.73
N ILE A 41 9.22 -12.56 -19.84
CA ILE A 41 10.44 -13.33 -20.14
C ILE A 41 10.80 -14.21 -18.96
N TYR A 42 10.81 -13.67 -17.74
CA TYR A 42 11.06 -14.42 -16.51
C TYR A 42 10.14 -15.65 -16.41
N ASN A 43 8.84 -15.47 -16.66
CA ASN A 43 7.84 -16.56 -16.62
C ASN A 43 7.90 -17.51 -17.83
N ALA A 44 8.87 -17.37 -18.73
CA ALA A 44 8.99 -18.15 -19.96
C ALA A 44 7.69 -18.22 -20.79
N LYS A 45 6.87 -17.15 -20.79
CA LYS A 45 5.59 -17.15 -21.53
C LYS A 45 5.88 -17.37 -23.02
N LYS A 46 5.27 -18.41 -23.61
CA LYS A 46 5.55 -18.82 -25.01
C LYS A 46 5.34 -17.69 -26.02
N ASN A 47 4.38 -16.80 -25.79
CA ASN A 47 4.00 -15.71 -26.70
C ASN A 47 4.63 -14.35 -26.32
N VAL A 48 5.96 -14.28 -26.16
CA VAL A 48 6.66 -12.98 -26.13
C VAL A 48 7.02 -12.66 -27.57
N GLY A 49 6.42 -11.61 -28.15
CA GLY A 49 6.45 -11.36 -29.60
C GLY A 49 7.83 -11.34 -30.26
N ILE A 50 8.90 -11.07 -29.50
CA ILE A 50 10.30 -11.05 -29.98
C ILE A 50 10.91 -12.47 -30.06
N LEU A 51 10.28 -13.47 -29.43
CA LEU A 51 10.75 -14.85 -29.26
C LEU A 51 9.72 -15.88 -29.78
N ASN A 52 8.84 -15.49 -30.71
CA ASN A 52 7.87 -16.42 -31.31
C ASN A 52 8.56 -17.54 -32.10
N ASP A 53 9.74 -17.27 -32.68
CA ASP A 53 10.52 -18.22 -33.47
C ASP A 53 11.41 -19.16 -32.61
N VAL A 54 11.36 -19.01 -31.29
CA VAL A 54 12.26 -19.66 -30.32
C VAL A 54 11.53 -20.82 -29.64
N GLU A 55 11.63 -22.02 -30.23
CA GLU A 55 11.01 -23.25 -29.69
C GLU A 55 11.67 -23.77 -28.40
N ARG A 56 12.98 -23.55 -28.24
CA ARG A 56 13.74 -23.89 -27.03
C ARG A 56 14.32 -22.64 -26.38
N ARG A 57 14.05 -22.47 -25.08
CA ARG A 57 14.54 -21.35 -24.27
C ARG A 57 15.44 -21.84 -23.16
N LEU A 58 16.57 -21.17 -22.97
CA LEU A 58 17.42 -21.35 -21.79
C LEU A 58 16.82 -20.60 -20.59
N ASN A 59 16.12 -19.50 -20.86
CA ASN A 59 15.56 -18.55 -19.90
C ASN A 59 16.63 -17.96 -18.97
N VAL A 60 17.63 -17.32 -19.58
CA VAL A 60 18.76 -16.71 -18.85
C VAL A 60 18.29 -15.72 -17.80
N TRP A 61 17.26 -14.93 -18.10
CA TRP A 61 16.74 -13.93 -17.16
C TRP A 61 16.25 -14.56 -15.86
N TRP A 62 15.50 -15.67 -15.94
CA TRP A 62 15.09 -16.43 -14.76
C TRP A 62 16.30 -16.91 -13.94
N TYR A 63 17.35 -17.39 -14.59
CA TYR A 63 18.57 -17.82 -13.88
C TYR A 63 19.23 -16.63 -13.15
N CYS A 64 19.39 -15.49 -13.81
CA CYS A 64 19.96 -14.29 -13.20
C CYS A 64 19.15 -13.81 -12.00
N THR A 65 17.82 -13.69 -12.15
CA THR A 65 16.93 -13.24 -11.08
C THR A 65 16.98 -14.20 -9.89
N ASN A 66 16.90 -15.51 -10.10
CA ASN A 66 16.93 -16.48 -8.99
C ASN A 66 18.30 -16.60 -8.32
N THR A 67 19.38 -16.29 -9.05
CA THR A 67 20.73 -16.23 -8.45
C THR A 67 20.86 -15.01 -7.53
N LEU A 68 20.26 -13.88 -7.92
CA LEU A 68 20.31 -12.64 -7.16
C LEU A 68 19.31 -12.60 -6.00
N LEU A 69 18.16 -13.24 -6.13
CA LEU A 69 17.06 -13.16 -5.16
C LEU A 69 17.48 -13.49 -3.71
N PRO A 70 18.24 -14.57 -3.43
CA PRO A 70 18.72 -14.87 -2.08
C PRO A 70 19.63 -13.79 -1.48
N ALA A 71 20.30 -12.98 -2.31
CA ALA A 71 21.15 -11.88 -1.84
C ALA A 71 20.34 -10.68 -1.37
N PHE A 72 19.15 -10.47 -1.95
CA PHE A 72 18.22 -9.41 -1.52
C PHE A 72 17.33 -9.87 -0.38
N TYR A 73 16.90 -11.13 -0.40
CA TYR A 73 16.05 -11.70 0.63
C TYR A 73 16.32 -13.20 0.81
N SER A 74 16.74 -13.60 2.00
CA SER A 74 17.05 -15.01 2.33
C SER A 74 16.20 -15.57 3.47
N SER A 75 15.79 -14.73 4.42
CA SER A 75 14.97 -15.12 5.57
C SER A 75 14.39 -13.90 6.27
N THR A 76 13.31 -14.09 7.04
CA THR A 76 12.77 -13.08 7.93
C THR A 76 13.86 -12.50 8.84
N PRO A 77 14.07 -11.17 8.82
CA PRO A 77 15.06 -10.51 9.66
C PRO A 77 14.65 -10.61 11.13
N LYS A 78 15.63 -10.74 12.01
CA LYS A 78 15.41 -10.63 13.46
C LYS A 78 15.33 -9.16 13.82
N ALA A 79 14.31 -8.77 14.56
CA ALA A 79 14.19 -7.41 15.06
C ALA A 79 15.36 -7.12 16.02
N GLU A 80 16.01 -5.97 15.84
CA GLU A 80 17.05 -5.47 16.75
C GLU A 80 16.76 -4.01 17.04
N VAL A 81 16.54 -3.67 18.31
CA VAL A 81 16.25 -2.29 18.72
C VAL A 81 17.35 -1.80 19.64
N ASN A 82 18.16 -0.87 19.13
CA ASN A 82 19.27 -0.29 19.86
C ASN A 82 19.00 1.15 20.30
N LEU A 83 19.56 1.54 21.43
CA LEU A 83 19.54 2.93 21.88
C LEU A 83 20.51 3.77 21.04
N ARG A 84 20.02 4.90 20.49
CA ARG A 84 20.87 5.86 19.76
C ARG A 84 22.04 6.38 20.60
N LYS A 85 21.84 6.55 21.92
CA LYS A 85 22.90 6.88 22.88
C LYS A 85 23.05 5.74 23.88
N ARG A 86 24.30 5.31 24.12
CA ARG A 86 24.62 4.22 25.05
C ARG A 86 24.30 4.56 26.52
N THR A 87 24.25 5.85 26.85
CA THR A 87 23.89 6.40 28.16
C THR A 87 22.37 6.56 28.28
N GLY A 88 21.68 5.51 28.72
CA GLY A 88 20.23 5.54 28.94
C GLY A 88 19.75 5.04 30.32
N GLY A 89 20.56 4.25 31.02
CA GLY A 89 20.07 3.56 32.21
C GLY A 89 19.01 2.50 31.89
N LEU A 90 18.57 1.78 32.92
CA LEU A 90 17.77 0.55 32.81
C LEU A 90 16.43 0.76 32.09
N LYS A 91 15.75 1.90 32.31
CA LYS A 91 14.42 2.17 31.74
C LYS A 91 14.40 2.17 30.21
N TYR A 92 15.41 2.77 29.56
CA TYR A 92 15.45 2.81 28.10
C TYR A 92 15.92 1.48 27.51
N GLN A 93 16.82 0.76 28.20
CA GLN A 93 17.20 -0.59 27.80
C GLN A 93 16.01 -1.55 27.85
N LEU A 94 15.20 -1.48 28.91
CA LEU A 94 13.96 -2.25 29.01
C LEU A 94 12.99 -1.87 27.89
N GLY A 95 12.82 -0.57 27.61
CA GLY A 95 11.99 -0.10 26.50
C GLY A 95 12.44 -0.65 25.15
N ALA A 96 13.76 -0.70 24.90
CA ALA A 96 14.31 -1.28 23.68
C ALA A 96 13.99 -2.79 23.57
N VAL A 97 14.15 -3.56 24.65
CA VAL A 97 13.79 -4.98 24.69
C VAL A 97 12.30 -5.21 24.46
N ILE A 98 11.43 -4.36 25.03
CA ILE A 98 9.98 -4.44 24.82
C ILE A 98 9.65 -4.20 23.34
N LEU A 99 10.21 -3.14 22.74
CA LEU A 99 10.00 -2.83 21.32
C LEU A 99 10.52 -3.95 20.41
N GLU A 100 11.70 -4.49 20.70
CA GLU A 100 12.29 -5.59 19.94
C GLU A 100 11.37 -6.82 19.93
N ARG A 101 10.87 -7.22 21.10
CA ARG A 101 9.92 -8.35 21.22
C ARG A 101 8.59 -8.08 20.52
N ASN A 102 8.07 -6.86 20.62
CA ASN A 102 6.82 -6.49 19.95
C ASN A 102 6.97 -6.49 18.42
N ILE A 103 8.08 -5.98 17.90
CA ILE A 103 8.37 -6.01 16.45
C ILE A 103 8.53 -7.46 16.00
N GLN A 104 9.31 -8.27 16.72
CA GLN A 104 9.48 -9.68 16.39
C GLN A 104 8.14 -10.43 16.38
N TYR A 105 7.31 -10.23 17.41
CA TYR A 105 5.97 -10.80 17.47
C TYR A 105 5.09 -10.35 16.29
N SER A 106 5.18 -9.08 15.90
CA SER A 106 4.43 -8.53 14.76
C SER A 106 4.85 -9.21 13.45
N LEU A 107 6.15 -9.41 13.23
CA LEU A 107 6.70 -10.10 12.05
C LEU A 107 6.30 -11.58 12.00
N ASP A 108 6.16 -12.22 13.16
CA ASP A 108 5.89 -13.65 13.25
C ASP A 108 4.38 -13.99 13.25
N GLN A 109 3.51 -13.10 13.75
CA GLN A 109 2.10 -13.40 14.01
C GLN A 109 1.08 -12.50 13.28
N TYR A 110 1.40 -11.23 13.02
CA TYR A 110 0.40 -10.32 12.43
C TYR A 110 0.28 -10.47 10.92
N PHE A 111 1.37 -10.77 10.24
CA PHE A 111 1.39 -11.02 8.81
C PHE A 111 2.59 -11.88 8.43
N ASN A 112 2.51 -12.52 7.26
CA ASN A 112 3.60 -13.34 6.76
C ASN A 112 4.70 -12.43 6.17
N PHE A 113 5.65 -11.99 7.01
CA PHE A 113 6.75 -11.15 6.53
C PHE A 113 7.63 -11.88 5.50
N ASP A 114 7.74 -13.21 5.59
CA ASP A 114 8.53 -14.01 4.64
C ASP A 114 8.03 -13.84 3.21
N GLU A 115 6.72 -13.99 3.03
CA GLU A 115 6.06 -13.80 1.75
C GLU A 115 6.15 -12.36 1.26
N VAL A 116 5.88 -11.37 2.12
CA VAL A 116 5.94 -9.95 1.75
C VAL A 116 7.36 -9.56 1.34
N GLY A 117 8.38 -9.98 2.10
CA GLY A 117 9.78 -9.71 1.83
C GLY A 117 10.27 -10.38 0.54
N TYR A 118 9.95 -11.66 0.37
CA TYR A 118 10.28 -12.42 -0.84
C TYR A 118 9.66 -11.80 -2.09
N LEU A 119 8.35 -11.50 -2.06
CA LEU A 119 7.64 -10.90 -3.18
C LEU A 119 8.14 -9.47 -3.46
N ALA A 120 8.46 -8.68 -2.43
CA ALA A 120 9.02 -7.35 -2.60
C ALA A 120 10.40 -7.39 -3.27
N ALA A 121 11.27 -8.32 -2.86
CA ALA A 121 12.58 -8.52 -3.47
C ALA A 121 12.46 -9.02 -4.93
N LEU A 122 11.54 -9.96 -5.19
CA LEU A 122 11.28 -10.45 -6.55
C LEU A 122 10.72 -9.34 -7.46
N GLN A 123 9.74 -8.57 -6.98
CA GLN A 123 9.18 -7.44 -7.73
C GLN A 123 10.27 -6.39 -8.00
N PHE A 124 11.10 -6.09 -7.01
CA PHE A 124 12.25 -5.19 -7.15
C PHE A 124 13.21 -5.66 -8.24
N LEU A 125 13.60 -6.94 -8.26
CA LEU A 125 14.52 -7.49 -9.26
C LEU A 125 13.93 -7.50 -10.69
N LEU A 126 12.63 -7.76 -10.80
CA LEU A 126 11.97 -7.85 -12.12
C LEU A 126 11.68 -6.46 -12.69
N THR A 127 11.22 -5.54 -11.86
CA THR A 127 10.67 -4.25 -12.30
C THR A 127 11.59 -3.07 -12.02
N GLY A 128 12.56 -3.21 -11.12
CA GLY A 128 13.41 -2.12 -10.62
C GLY A 128 12.80 -1.37 -9.44
N GLN A 129 11.59 -1.72 -8.99
CA GLN A 129 10.90 -1.06 -7.87
C GLN A 129 10.20 -2.03 -6.92
N GLY A 130 10.46 -1.88 -5.62
CA GLY A 130 9.69 -2.51 -4.54
C GLY A 130 9.03 -1.45 -3.67
N VAL A 131 7.74 -1.62 -3.34
CA VAL A 131 7.00 -0.65 -2.50
C VAL A 131 6.33 -1.38 -1.36
N LEU A 132 6.81 -1.16 -0.14
CA LEU A 132 6.21 -1.66 1.09
C LEU A 132 5.33 -0.59 1.69
N TRP A 133 4.07 -0.91 1.99
CA TRP A 133 3.07 0.01 2.52
C TRP A 133 2.61 -0.45 3.90
N ALA A 134 2.86 0.36 4.91
CA ALA A 134 2.41 0.15 6.26
C ALA A 134 0.92 0.44 6.38
N ARG A 135 0.16 -0.57 6.79
CA ARG A 135 -1.25 -0.47 7.11
C ARG A 135 -1.45 -0.70 8.60
N TYR A 136 -2.23 0.17 9.20
CA TYR A 136 -2.68 0.02 10.57
C TYR A 136 -4.11 -0.53 10.57
N ASP A 137 -4.29 -1.65 11.25
CA ASP A 137 -5.55 -2.37 11.35
C ASP A 137 -5.96 -2.39 12.82
N ALA A 138 -7.08 -1.73 13.14
CA ALA A 138 -7.60 -1.64 14.50
C ALA A 138 -9.05 -2.08 14.53
N LYS A 139 -9.37 -2.95 15.49
CA LYS A 139 -10.73 -3.41 15.74
C LYS A 139 -11.28 -2.72 16.97
N PHE A 140 -12.49 -2.20 16.84
CA PHE A 140 -13.24 -1.56 17.90
C PHE A 140 -14.50 -2.38 18.16
N GLU A 141 -14.75 -2.70 19.42
CA GLU A 141 -15.99 -3.34 19.85
C GLU A 141 -16.68 -2.45 20.88
N LYS A 142 -18.01 -2.43 20.83
CA LYS A 142 -18.81 -1.72 21.83
C LYS A 142 -18.86 -2.58 23.09
N GLN A 143 -18.26 -2.09 24.16
CA GLN A 143 -18.36 -2.72 25.48
C GLN A 143 -19.17 -1.81 26.39
N VAL A 144 -20.08 -2.42 27.14
CA VAL A 144 -20.80 -1.75 28.22
C VAL A 144 -19.85 -1.67 29.41
N GLN A 145 -19.37 -0.47 29.71
CA GLN A 145 -18.60 -0.22 30.94
C GLN A 145 -19.50 0.46 31.96
N SER A 146 -19.49 -0.08 33.17
CA SER A 146 -20.16 0.50 34.32
C SER A 146 -19.23 1.54 34.97
N PHE A 147 -19.62 2.80 34.94
CA PHE A 147 -18.94 3.88 35.65
C PHE A 147 -19.63 4.11 36.99
N SER A 148 -18.86 4.17 38.07
CA SER A 148 -19.36 4.64 39.36
C SER A 148 -19.18 6.16 39.43
N ILE A 149 -20.29 6.86 39.62
CA ILE A 149 -20.40 8.30 39.76
C ILE A 149 -20.82 8.61 41.19
N ILE A 150 -20.19 9.62 41.76
CA ILE A 150 -20.45 10.08 43.12
C ILE A 150 -21.01 11.49 43.02
N ARG A 151 -21.95 11.85 43.89
CA ARG A 151 -22.37 13.24 44.06
C ARG A 151 -21.42 13.93 45.03
N ASP A 152 -20.75 14.99 44.57
CA ASP A 152 -20.02 15.89 45.47
C ASP A 152 -21.01 16.60 46.42
N PRO A 153 -20.64 16.96 47.66
CA PRO A 153 -21.43 17.83 48.55
C PRO A 153 -22.00 19.11 47.91
N SER A 154 -21.46 19.58 46.79
CA SER A 154 -21.98 20.72 46.01
C SER A 154 -23.10 20.37 45.03
N GLY A 155 -23.49 19.09 44.93
CA GLY A 155 -24.54 18.59 44.03
C GLY A 155 -24.08 18.26 42.61
N ASN A 156 -22.79 18.38 42.31
CA ASN A 156 -22.21 18.05 40.99
C ASN A 156 -21.88 16.55 40.90
N LEU A 157 -22.09 15.97 39.72
CA LEU A 157 -21.73 14.58 39.43
C LEU A 157 -20.25 14.50 39.08
N ILE A 158 -19.51 13.69 39.82
CA ILE A 158 -18.08 13.44 39.60
C ILE A 158 -17.84 11.94 39.37
N ASP A 159 -16.94 11.61 38.46
CA ASP A 159 -16.50 10.23 38.26
C ASP A 159 -15.63 9.74 39.44
N GLY A 160 -15.29 8.44 39.45
CA GLY A 160 -14.41 7.85 40.45
C GLY A 160 -12.98 8.41 40.50
N LEU A 161 -12.61 9.33 39.59
CA LEU A 161 -11.32 10.02 39.52
C LEU A 161 -11.44 11.53 39.84
N GLY A 162 -12.63 12.02 40.21
CA GLY A 162 -12.88 13.40 40.61
C GLY A 162 -13.10 14.40 39.47
N GLN A 163 -13.32 13.93 38.23
CA GLN A 163 -13.65 14.80 37.10
C GLN A 163 -15.18 14.99 36.96
N PRO A 164 -15.64 16.19 36.58
CA PRO A 164 -17.07 16.47 36.40
C PRO A 164 -17.64 15.65 35.24
N TYR A 165 -18.63 14.81 35.54
CA TYR A 165 -19.31 13.99 34.54
C TYR A 165 -20.45 14.78 33.87
N THR A 166 -20.41 14.90 32.55
CA THR A 166 -21.40 15.64 31.73
C THR A 166 -22.26 14.73 30.84
N GLY A 167 -22.15 13.41 30.99
CA GLY A 167 -22.92 12.45 30.21
C GLY A 167 -24.36 12.27 30.70
N SER A 168 -25.19 11.62 29.87
CA SER A 168 -26.60 11.34 30.17
C SER A 168 -26.77 10.27 31.26
N ILE A 169 -27.65 10.52 32.24
CA ILE A 169 -27.88 9.68 33.43
C ILE A 169 -29.08 8.73 33.22
N GLU A 170 -29.49 8.51 31.97
CA GLU A 170 -30.76 7.82 31.65
C GLU A 170 -30.77 6.33 32.04
N SER A 171 -29.58 5.74 32.24
CA SER A 171 -29.37 4.31 32.58
C SER A 171 -28.77 4.14 33.98
N ALA A 172 -29.08 5.04 34.91
CA ALA A 172 -28.48 5.08 36.23
C ALA A 172 -29.22 4.22 37.26
N THR A 173 -28.48 3.37 37.97
CA THR A 173 -28.95 2.72 39.20
C THR A 173 -28.27 3.38 40.40
N GLU A 174 -29.07 3.75 41.41
CA GLU A 174 -28.61 4.47 42.60
C GLU A 174 -28.71 3.56 43.82
N GLU A 175 -27.55 3.12 44.36
CA GLU A 175 -27.46 2.33 45.59
C GLU A 175 -26.46 3.00 46.54
N GLY A 176 -26.91 3.37 47.75
CA GLY A 176 -26.02 3.86 48.82
C GLY A 176 -25.28 5.19 48.53
N GLY A 177 -25.77 6.03 47.61
CA GLY A 177 -25.13 7.30 47.25
C GLY A 177 -24.09 7.20 46.12
N ILE A 178 -23.93 6.01 45.54
CA ILE A 178 -23.14 5.75 44.34
C ILE A 178 -24.12 5.53 43.18
N ILE A 179 -23.96 6.30 42.10
CA ILE A 179 -24.72 6.18 40.86
C ILE A 179 -23.89 5.35 39.90
N THR A 180 -24.38 4.18 39.49
CA THR A 180 -23.71 3.39 38.45
C THR A 180 -24.36 3.67 37.10
N ILE A 181 -23.58 4.16 36.13
CA ILE A 181 -24.03 4.36 34.74
C ILE A 181 -23.39 3.29 33.86
N GLU A 182 -24.23 2.56 33.14
CA GLU A 182 -23.80 1.70 32.05
C GLU A 182 -23.75 2.51 30.76
N GLN A 183 -22.54 2.74 30.25
CA GLN A 183 -22.35 3.45 28.98
C GLN A 183 -21.67 2.53 27.97
N GLU A 184 -22.24 2.47 26.75
CA GLU A 184 -21.59 1.83 25.61
C GLU A 184 -20.42 2.71 25.13
N ILE A 185 -19.20 2.21 25.28
CA ILE A 185 -18.00 2.86 24.75
C ILE A 185 -17.37 1.94 23.71
N GLU A 186 -16.90 2.53 22.62
CA GLU A 186 -16.07 1.83 21.65
C GLU A 186 -14.68 1.62 22.24
N VAL A 187 -14.41 0.37 22.63
CA VAL A 187 -13.11 -0.04 23.16
C VAL A 187 -12.33 -0.70 22.03
N LYS A 188 -11.08 -0.26 21.87
CA LYS A 188 -10.13 -0.87 20.94
C LYS A 188 -9.71 -2.24 21.47
N THR A 189 -10.09 -3.31 20.78
CA THR A 189 -9.87 -4.69 21.24
C THR A 189 -8.61 -5.33 20.64
N ASP A 190 -8.28 -4.99 19.40
CA ASP A 190 -7.12 -5.53 18.69
C ASP A 190 -6.48 -4.43 17.83
N GLU A 191 -5.15 -4.45 17.74
CA GLU A 191 -4.40 -3.59 16.83
C GLU A 191 -3.20 -4.29 16.23
N LYS A 192 -3.00 -4.09 14.93
CA LYS A 192 -1.92 -4.71 14.18
C LYS A 192 -1.33 -3.70 13.21
N ALA A 193 0.00 -3.70 13.12
CA ALA A 193 0.73 -3.02 12.06
C ALA A 193 1.17 -4.08 11.05
N ILE A 194 0.72 -3.91 9.81
CA ILE A 194 0.95 -4.86 8.72
C ILE A 194 1.72 -4.15 7.61
N LEU A 195 2.63 -4.85 6.94
CA LEU A 195 3.26 -4.37 5.71
C LEU A 195 2.65 -5.10 4.52
N ASP A 196 2.06 -4.33 3.62
CA ASP A 196 1.52 -4.82 2.35
C ASP A 196 2.51 -4.50 1.22
N LEU A 197 2.72 -5.42 0.29
CA LEU A 197 3.42 -5.13 -0.96
C LEU A 197 2.46 -4.44 -1.93
N VAL A 198 2.81 -3.22 -2.35
CA VAL A 198 2.08 -2.53 -3.43
C VAL A 198 2.62 -2.99 -4.77
N HIS A 199 1.70 -3.43 -5.63
CA HIS A 199 2.03 -3.85 -6.98
C HIS A 199 2.66 -2.69 -7.77
N TYR A 200 3.65 -2.98 -8.61
CA TYR A 200 4.45 -1.96 -9.31
C TYR A 200 3.62 -1.00 -10.19
N THR A 201 2.45 -1.42 -10.67
CA THR A 201 1.52 -0.57 -11.45
C THR A 201 0.69 0.38 -10.59
N ASP A 202 0.59 0.09 -9.30
CA ASP A 202 -0.40 0.69 -8.40
C ASP A 202 0.23 1.73 -7.47
N TYR A 203 1.52 2.01 -7.59
CA TYR A 203 2.20 3.08 -6.86
C TYR A 203 2.40 4.32 -7.74
N PHE A 204 2.13 5.51 -7.18
CA PHE A 204 2.13 6.79 -7.89
C PHE A 204 2.82 7.88 -7.05
N THR A 205 3.48 8.82 -7.70
CA THR A 205 4.04 10.04 -7.10
C THR A 205 3.87 11.22 -8.05
N ASN A 206 4.11 12.44 -7.57
CA ASN A 206 4.37 13.54 -8.49
C ASN A 206 5.64 13.26 -9.33
N ASP A 207 5.73 13.97 -10.44
CA ASP A 207 6.95 14.02 -11.24
C ASP A 207 8.04 14.74 -10.43
N ALA A 208 9.16 14.04 -10.20
CA ALA A 208 10.24 14.45 -9.33
C ALA A 208 11.55 13.84 -9.82
N ARG A 209 12.67 14.56 -9.62
CA ARG A 209 14.01 14.06 -9.94
C ARG A 209 14.65 13.35 -8.76
N SER A 210 14.31 13.80 -7.55
CA SER A 210 14.84 13.20 -6.30
C SER A 210 13.71 12.89 -5.32
N PRO A 211 13.89 11.92 -4.41
CA PRO A 211 12.89 11.60 -3.39
C PRO A 211 12.49 12.80 -2.51
N SER A 212 13.38 13.78 -2.35
CA SER A 212 13.12 15.01 -1.58
C SER A 212 12.20 16.00 -2.29
N GLU A 213 12.03 15.88 -3.61
CA GLU A 213 11.10 16.71 -4.41
C GLU A 213 9.67 16.11 -4.45
N ILE A 214 9.45 14.97 -3.80
CA ILE A 214 8.14 14.32 -3.75
C ILE A 214 7.22 15.10 -2.81
N GLU A 215 6.12 15.64 -3.33
CA GLU A 215 5.09 16.35 -2.56
C GLU A 215 3.94 15.43 -2.13
N TRP A 216 3.71 14.36 -2.89
CA TRP A 216 2.68 13.38 -2.60
C TRP A 216 3.05 11.99 -3.11
N GLN A 217 2.55 10.97 -2.41
CA GLN A 217 2.66 9.56 -2.78
C GLN A 217 1.29 8.91 -2.68
N ALA A 218 0.96 8.04 -3.62
CA ALA A 218 -0.33 7.39 -3.64
C ALA A 218 -0.23 5.92 -4.01
N ARG A 219 -1.22 5.15 -3.55
CA ARG A 219 -1.47 3.80 -4.06
C ARG A 219 -2.86 3.70 -4.66
N ARG A 220 -3.03 2.83 -5.65
CA ARG A 220 -4.33 2.38 -6.14
C ARG A 220 -4.75 1.14 -5.36
N ALA A 221 -5.97 1.16 -4.86
CA ALA A 221 -6.61 0.05 -4.16
C ALA A 221 -7.88 -0.35 -4.92
N TYR A 222 -8.15 -1.66 -4.93
CA TYR A 222 -9.34 -2.24 -5.52
C TYR A 222 -10.26 -2.71 -4.40
N MET A 223 -11.42 -2.07 -4.25
CA MET A 223 -12.35 -2.34 -3.16
C MET A 223 -13.68 -2.88 -3.69
N ASP A 224 -14.24 -3.87 -2.99
CA ASP A 224 -15.58 -4.38 -3.29
C ASP A 224 -16.64 -3.44 -2.73
N ARG A 225 -17.90 -3.54 -3.20
CA ARG A 225 -18.96 -2.63 -2.76
C ARG A 225 -19.15 -2.62 -1.24
N GLN A 226 -19.03 -3.79 -0.60
CA GLN A 226 -19.16 -3.91 0.85
C GLN A 226 -18.05 -3.16 1.59
N ASP A 227 -16.79 -3.30 1.13
CA ASP A 227 -15.65 -2.61 1.74
C ASP A 227 -15.77 -1.09 1.61
N VAL A 228 -16.26 -0.63 0.46
CA VAL A 228 -16.53 0.79 0.22
C VAL A 228 -17.66 1.29 1.14
N GLU A 229 -18.72 0.52 1.31
CA GLU A 229 -19.86 0.88 2.16
C GLU A 229 -19.44 1.00 3.63
N VAL A 230 -18.62 0.06 4.12
CA VAL A 230 -18.07 0.11 5.49
C VAL A 230 -17.17 1.33 5.68
N LYS A 231 -16.38 1.70 4.67
CA LYS A 231 -15.35 2.75 4.81
C LYS A 231 -15.86 4.17 4.51
N PHE A 232 -16.62 4.33 3.44
CA PHE A 232 -17.07 5.63 2.92
C PHE A 232 -18.59 5.84 3.03
N GLY A 233 -19.33 4.81 3.46
CA GLY A 233 -20.78 4.84 3.60
C GLY A 233 -21.54 4.40 2.34
N ALA A 234 -22.81 4.04 2.55
CA ALA A 234 -23.69 3.49 1.52
C ALA A 234 -23.94 4.45 0.34
N ASP A 235 -23.98 5.75 0.59
CA ASP A 235 -24.25 6.76 -0.44
C ASP A 235 -23.10 6.91 -1.43
N VAL A 236 -21.86 6.82 -0.94
CA VAL A 236 -20.67 6.80 -1.79
C VAL A 236 -20.61 5.49 -2.57
N ALA A 237 -20.87 4.37 -1.90
CA ALA A 237 -20.85 3.05 -2.52
C ALA A 237 -21.81 2.90 -3.70
N LYS A 238 -22.96 3.58 -3.69
CA LYS A 238 -23.92 3.60 -4.81
C LYS A 238 -23.48 4.44 -6.01
N LYS A 239 -22.66 5.48 -5.77
CA LYS A 239 -22.20 6.42 -6.81
C LYS A 239 -20.93 5.95 -7.53
N LEU A 240 -20.22 4.97 -6.96
CA LEU A 240 -18.99 4.45 -7.53
C LEU A 240 -19.25 3.44 -8.65
N ASN A 241 -18.32 3.43 -9.60
CA ASN A 241 -18.30 2.47 -10.70
C ASN A 241 -17.43 1.26 -10.32
N TYR A 242 -17.99 0.06 -10.50
CA TYR A 242 -17.36 -1.23 -10.17
C TYR A 242 -17.00 -2.00 -11.44
N THR A 243 -16.13 -1.39 -12.24
CA THR A 243 -15.79 -1.86 -13.60
C THR A 243 -14.37 -2.42 -13.69
N SER A 244 -13.63 -2.47 -12.58
CA SER A 244 -12.28 -3.02 -12.58
C SER A 244 -12.31 -4.52 -12.40
N PHE A 245 -11.77 -5.24 -13.39
CA PHE A 245 -11.69 -6.70 -13.41
C PHE A 245 -10.24 -7.15 -13.60
N PRO A 246 -9.86 -8.32 -13.06
CA PRO A 246 -8.56 -8.93 -13.36
C PRO A 246 -8.36 -9.10 -14.87
N GLU A 247 -7.13 -8.88 -15.33
CA GLU A 247 -6.78 -8.92 -16.76
C GLU A 247 -7.09 -10.28 -17.41
N SER A 248 -7.02 -11.38 -16.64
CA SER A 248 -7.40 -12.72 -17.08
C SER A 248 -8.86 -12.80 -17.53
N ILE A 249 -9.75 -12.09 -16.83
CA ILE A 249 -11.21 -12.16 -17.01
C ILE A 249 -11.67 -11.11 -18.04
N LYS A 250 -10.93 -10.02 -18.25
CA LYS A 250 -11.28 -8.96 -19.23
C LYS A 250 -11.50 -9.47 -20.65
N ARG A 251 -10.78 -10.52 -21.07
CA ARG A 251 -10.97 -11.11 -22.42
C ARG A 251 -12.28 -11.90 -22.54
N ASP A 252 -12.70 -12.57 -21.47
CA ASP A 252 -13.93 -13.37 -21.45
C ASP A 252 -15.17 -12.49 -21.24
N LEU A 253 -15.05 -11.40 -20.49
CA LEU A 253 -16.09 -10.37 -20.32
C LEU A 253 -16.50 -9.66 -21.61
N ARG A 254 -15.61 -9.62 -22.61
CA ARG A 254 -15.98 -9.09 -23.94
C ARG A 254 -16.93 -10.00 -24.70
N ARG A 255 -17.04 -11.26 -24.29
CA ARG A 255 -17.84 -12.31 -24.96
C ARG A 255 -19.10 -12.68 -24.18
N ASN A 256 -19.04 -12.64 -22.85
CA ASN A 256 -20.14 -13.02 -21.96
C ASN A 256 -20.44 -11.90 -20.95
N GLU A 257 -21.68 -11.84 -20.47
CA GLU A 257 -22.02 -10.97 -19.34
C GLU A 257 -21.21 -11.33 -18.08
N PRO A 258 -20.79 -10.33 -17.28
CA PRO A 258 -20.06 -10.56 -16.05
C PRO A 258 -20.87 -11.45 -15.09
N THR A 259 -20.29 -12.58 -14.70
CA THR A 259 -20.85 -13.46 -13.66
C THR A 259 -20.76 -12.82 -12.26
N SER A 260 -19.81 -11.90 -12.07
CA SER A 260 -19.57 -11.18 -10.82
C SER A 260 -19.38 -9.69 -11.09
N GLU A 261 -19.74 -8.87 -10.11
CA GLU A 261 -19.43 -7.44 -10.14
C GLU A 261 -17.91 -7.20 -10.08
N GLY A 262 -17.45 -6.11 -10.69
CA GLY A 262 -16.06 -5.71 -10.63
C GLY A 262 -15.72 -5.02 -9.30
N LYS A 263 -14.49 -4.51 -9.20
CA LYS A 263 -14.03 -3.72 -8.06
C LYS A 263 -14.03 -2.23 -8.41
N ALA A 264 -14.20 -1.38 -7.40
CA ALA A 264 -14.02 0.06 -7.54
C ALA A 264 -12.52 0.41 -7.47
N GLU A 265 -12.05 1.24 -8.39
CA GLU A 265 -10.69 1.79 -8.33
C GLU A 265 -10.68 3.05 -7.46
N ILE A 266 -9.92 2.99 -6.37
CA ILE A 266 -9.79 4.08 -5.40
C ILE A 266 -8.30 4.37 -5.19
N PHE A 267 -7.94 5.64 -5.18
CA PHE A 267 -6.59 6.11 -4.94
C PHE A 267 -6.49 6.66 -3.52
N GLU A 268 -5.56 6.10 -2.76
CA GLU A 268 -5.17 6.61 -1.44
C GLU A 268 -3.97 7.52 -1.63
N ILE A 269 -4.14 8.83 -1.41
CA ILE A 269 -3.13 9.84 -1.70
C ILE A 269 -2.69 10.50 -0.40
N TRP A 270 -1.41 10.41 -0.11
CA TRP A 270 -0.76 11.05 1.02
C TRP A 270 -0.04 12.29 0.52
N CYS A 271 -0.44 13.48 0.97
CA CYS A 271 0.19 14.75 0.58
C CYS A 271 0.90 15.41 1.76
N GLU A 272 2.22 15.47 1.70
CA GLU A 272 3.06 16.05 2.76
C GLU A 272 2.86 17.56 2.88
N LYS A 273 2.65 18.25 1.75
CA LYS A 273 2.45 19.71 1.74
C LYS A 273 1.20 20.16 2.47
N THR A 274 0.12 19.39 2.40
CA THR A 274 -1.13 19.69 3.12
C THR A 274 -1.27 18.92 4.43
N ASN A 275 -0.38 17.96 4.68
CA ASN A 275 -0.40 17.05 5.83
C ASN A 275 -1.74 16.30 5.95
N LYS A 276 -2.30 15.86 4.81
CA LYS A 276 -3.62 15.22 4.70
C LYS A 276 -3.58 13.98 3.82
N VAL A 277 -4.55 13.10 4.05
CA VAL A 277 -4.84 11.92 3.25
C VAL A 277 -6.11 12.18 2.45
N TYR A 278 -6.05 11.92 1.13
CA TYR A 278 -7.16 12.10 0.20
C TYR A 278 -7.53 10.75 -0.40
N TRP A 279 -8.82 10.42 -0.36
CA TRP A 279 -9.37 9.24 -1.04
C TRP A 279 -10.08 9.69 -2.31
N LEU A 280 -9.62 9.21 -3.46
CA LEU A 280 -10.08 9.67 -4.77
C LEU A 280 -10.58 8.49 -5.63
N SER A 281 -11.72 8.62 -6.29
CA SER A 281 -12.11 7.77 -7.41
C SER A 281 -12.20 8.58 -8.71
N LYS A 282 -11.53 8.12 -9.77
CA LYS A 282 -11.47 8.86 -11.05
C LYS A 282 -12.82 8.90 -11.76
N ASP A 283 -13.61 7.84 -11.60
CA ASP A 283 -14.82 7.59 -12.38
C ASP A 283 -16.10 8.06 -11.69
N ALA A 284 -15.97 8.64 -10.49
CA ALA A 284 -17.08 9.23 -9.76
C ALA A 284 -17.37 10.67 -10.23
N ASP A 285 -18.63 11.09 -10.14
CA ASP A 285 -19.06 12.48 -10.38
C ASP A 285 -18.36 13.46 -9.43
N THR A 286 -18.29 13.08 -8.15
CA THR A 286 -17.46 13.73 -7.13
C THR A 286 -16.22 12.88 -6.92
N PRO A 287 -15.08 13.26 -7.51
CA PRO A 287 -13.92 12.38 -7.55
C PRO A 287 -13.27 12.24 -6.18
N LEU A 288 -13.37 13.25 -5.31
CA LEU A 288 -12.86 13.19 -3.95
C LEU A 288 -13.93 12.61 -3.02
N LEU A 289 -13.62 11.47 -2.40
CA LEU A 289 -14.54 10.73 -1.53
C LEU A 289 -14.44 11.21 -0.09
N GLU A 290 -13.20 11.36 0.39
CA GLU A 290 -12.92 11.72 1.78
C GLU A 290 -11.58 12.45 1.88
N VAL A 291 -11.49 13.39 2.82
CA VAL A 291 -10.25 14.04 3.23
C VAL A 291 -10.11 13.89 4.73
N SER A 292 -9.05 13.25 5.16
CA SER A 292 -8.77 13.02 6.58
C SER A 292 -7.35 13.45 6.94
N GLU A 293 -7.13 13.67 8.23
CA GLU A 293 -5.77 13.77 8.76
C GLU A 293 -5.14 12.36 8.82
N PRO A 294 -3.80 12.25 8.73
CA PRO A 294 -3.11 10.99 8.89
C PRO A 294 -3.58 10.28 10.16
N PRO A 295 -4.07 9.03 10.08
CA PRO A 295 -4.48 8.29 11.28
C PRO A 295 -3.30 8.05 12.23
N ILE A 296 -2.08 8.01 11.69
CA ILE A 296 -0.84 7.80 12.40
C ILE A 296 0.22 8.77 11.88
N LYS A 297 1.11 9.20 12.79
CA LYS A 297 2.30 9.99 12.46
C LYS A 297 3.44 9.07 12.05
N PHE A 298 3.82 9.11 10.77
CA PHE A 298 5.02 8.45 10.26
C PHE A 298 6.21 9.41 10.28
N ASP A 299 7.43 8.90 10.47
CA ASP A 299 8.67 9.70 10.54
C ASP A 299 8.90 10.52 9.25
N LYS A 300 8.46 9.98 8.10
CA LYS A 300 8.52 10.65 6.79
C LYS A 300 7.15 11.06 6.26
N PHE A 301 6.13 11.17 7.13
CA PHE A 301 4.71 11.38 6.80
C PHE A 301 4.05 10.26 5.97
N TYR A 302 4.75 9.70 4.97
CA TYR A 302 4.26 8.64 4.12
C TYR A 302 4.23 7.28 4.83
N PRO A 303 3.19 6.47 4.61
CA PRO A 303 3.08 5.12 5.17
C PRO A 303 3.93 4.11 4.40
N CYS A 304 4.74 4.51 3.42
CA CYS A 304 5.44 3.58 2.54
C CYS A 304 6.96 3.76 2.51
N SER A 305 7.63 2.64 2.26
CA SER A 305 9.07 2.54 1.98
C SER A 305 9.25 2.08 0.54
N VAL A 306 9.93 2.90 -0.25
CA VAL A 306 10.10 2.69 -1.69
C VAL A 306 11.56 2.37 -1.98
N ILE A 307 11.79 1.20 -2.54
CA ILE A 307 13.10 0.68 -2.91
C ILE A 307 13.23 0.77 -4.43
N ARG A 308 14.30 1.39 -4.92
CA ARG A 308 14.56 1.65 -6.35
C ARG A 308 15.94 1.15 -6.73
N GLN A 309 16.05 0.50 -7.89
CA GLN A 309 17.28 -0.14 -8.34
C GLN A 309 18.27 0.88 -8.91
N SER A 310 17.82 1.68 -9.89
CA SER A 310 18.59 2.81 -10.43
C SER A 310 18.03 4.14 -9.94
N VAL A 311 18.93 5.09 -9.68
CA VAL A 311 18.59 6.48 -9.36
C VAL A 311 19.03 7.32 -10.55
N ASP A 312 18.10 7.58 -11.46
CA ASP A 312 18.29 8.51 -12.57
C ASP A 312 18.28 9.95 -12.01
N PRO A 313 19.28 10.81 -12.31
CA PRO A 313 19.22 12.22 -11.92
C PRO A 313 18.02 12.98 -12.51
N GLU A 314 17.38 12.46 -13.55
CA GLU A 314 16.21 13.08 -14.17
C GLU A 314 14.86 12.57 -13.64
N SER A 315 14.82 11.48 -12.87
CA SER A 315 13.54 10.91 -12.41
C SER A 315 13.66 9.99 -11.20
N VAL A 316 12.65 10.04 -10.35
CA VAL A 316 12.41 9.03 -9.31
C VAL A 316 11.83 7.72 -9.85
N ILE A 317 11.47 7.63 -11.14
CA ILE A 317 11.01 6.36 -11.73
C ILE A 317 12.24 5.54 -12.09
N PRO A 318 12.41 4.32 -11.53
CA PRO A 318 13.61 3.55 -11.77
C PRO A 318 13.59 2.88 -13.14
N VAL A 319 14.78 2.60 -13.64
CA VAL A 319 15.03 1.68 -14.76
C VAL A 319 15.43 0.32 -14.18
N SER A 320 14.78 -0.75 -14.63
CA SER A 320 15.09 -2.13 -14.23
C SER A 320 16.44 -2.58 -14.80
N ASP A 321 17.19 -3.40 -14.06
CA ASP A 321 18.40 -4.07 -14.56
C ASP A 321 18.12 -4.89 -15.83
N TYR A 322 16.90 -5.41 -15.98
CA TYR A 322 16.46 -6.06 -17.21
C TYR A 322 16.66 -5.15 -18.43
N ALA A 323 16.33 -3.86 -18.33
CA ALA A 323 16.46 -2.92 -19.45
C ALA A 323 17.92 -2.78 -19.91
N HIS A 324 18.88 -2.86 -18.98
CA HIS A 324 20.29 -2.74 -19.27
C HIS A 324 20.89 -3.99 -19.93
N CYS A 325 20.38 -5.18 -19.61
CA CYS A 325 20.90 -6.45 -20.13
C CYS A 325 19.98 -7.15 -21.15
N LYS A 326 18.81 -6.57 -21.45
CA LYS A 326 17.79 -7.11 -22.35
C LYS A 326 18.37 -7.60 -23.69
N ASP A 327 19.16 -6.77 -24.35
CA ASP A 327 19.68 -7.10 -25.69
C ASP A 327 20.57 -8.34 -25.66
N GLN A 328 21.43 -8.47 -24.64
CA GLN A 328 22.28 -9.64 -24.45
C GLN A 328 21.47 -10.89 -24.10
N ILE A 329 20.45 -10.77 -23.24
CA ILE A 329 19.55 -11.87 -22.90
C ILE A 329 18.87 -12.39 -24.17
N LEU A 330 18.29 -11.50 -24.97
CA LEU A 330 17.60 -11.86 -26.20
C LEU A 330 18.54 -12.46 -27.25
N GLU A 331 19.78 -11.98 -27.34
CA GLU A 331 20.79 -12.55 -28.22
C GLU A 331 21.12 -14.00 -27.84
N ILE A 332 21.33 -14.29 -26.56
CA ILE A 332 21.63 -15.65 -26.08
C ILE A 332 20.47 -16.61 -26.38
N GLU A 333 19.22 -16.19 -26.17
CA GLU A 333 18.04 -17.02 -26.48
C GLU A 333 17.93 -17.31 -27.98
N ARG A 334 18.19 -16.31 -28.84
CA ARG A 334 18.20 -16.47 -30.29
C ARG A 334 19.30 -17.41 -30.76
N LEU A 335 20.51 -17.27 -30.23
CA LEU A 335 21.63 -18.16 -30.54
C LEU A 335 21.33 -19.60 -30.12
N THR A 336 20.74 -19.79 -28.94
CA THR A 336 20.34 -21.11 -28.42
C THR A 336 19.37 -21.81 -29.37
N THR A 337 18.37 -21.08 -29.88
CA THR A 337 17.43 -21.62 -30.88
C THR A 337 18.12 -21.98 -32.19
N ARG A 338 18.97 -21.08 -32.70
CA ARG A 338 19.68 -21.32 -33.96
C ARG A 338 20.62 -22.53 -33.88
N ILE A 339 21.36 -22.67 -32.78
CA ILE A 339 22.20 -23.84 -32.53
C ILE A 339 21.34 -25.11 -32.58
N HIS A 340 20.20 -25.11 -31.88
CA HIS A 340 19.31 -26.27 -31.89
C HIS A 340 18.80 -26.63 -33.28
N ALA A 341 18.31 -25.65 -34.04
CA ALA A 341 17.82 -25.86 -35.40
C ALA A 341 18.90 -26.42 -36.33
N VAL A 342 20.13 -25.91 -36.22
CA VAL A 342 21.27 -26.43 -36.99
C VAL A 342 21.61 -27.85 -36.56
N THR A 343 21.63 -28.16 -35.26
CA THR A 343 21.90 -29.51 -34.75
C THR A 343 20.83 -30.52 -35.16
N GLN A 344 19.58 -30.11 -35.37
CA GLN A 344 18.53 -31.01 -35.89
C GLN A 344 18.63 -31.25 -37.40
N ALA A 345 19.21 -30.31 -38.14
CA ALA A 345 19.33 -30.39 -39.59
C ALA A 345 20.55 -31.22 -40.05
N ILE A 346 21.57 -31.34 -39.19
CA ILE A 346 22.73 -32.24 -39.35
C ILE A 346 22.34 -33.62 -38.81
#